data_AF-T0ZBD9-F1
#
_entry.id   AF-T0ZBD9-F1
#
_cell.length_a   1.000
_cell.length_b   1.000
_cell.length_c   1.000
_cell.angle_alpha   90.00
_cell.angle_beta   90.00
_cell.angle_gamma   90.00
#
_symmetry.space_group_name_H-M   'P 1'
#
loop_
_entity.id
_entity.type
_entity.pdbx_description
1 polymer ?
#
loop_
_entity_poly.entity_id
_entity_poly.type
_entity_poly.pdbx_seq_one_letter_code
_entity_poly.pdbx_strand_id
1 'polypeptide(L)' 'MDAQSSMQLPSLFISHGAPTLALEDSPTGRFLDGLGPALSRPRAILIASAHLTAAHPVLTAAPAPATLHDFGG' A
#
# COMPACT_ATOMS: atom_id res chain seq x y z
N MET A 1 35.50 8.55 3.32
CA MET A 1 34.75 7.39 3.85
C MET A 1 33.33 7.89 4.05
N ASP A 2 32.57 7.90 2.97
CA ASP A 2 31.20 8.41 3.00
C ASP A 2 30.33 7.31 3.58
N ALA A 3 29.69 7.60 4.71
CA ALA A 3 28.73 6.71 5.33
C ALA A 3 27.58 6.52 4.34
N GLN A 4 27.50 5.33 3.75
CA GLN A 4 26.36 4.91 2.96
C GLN A 4 25.17 4.85 3.91
N SER A 5 24.41 5.94 4.03
CA SER A 5 23.11 5.95 4.69
C SER A 5 22.28 4.88 3.98
N SER A 6 22.08 3.73 4.61
CA SER A 6 21.07 2.77 4.18
C SER A 6 19.77 3.56 4.08
N MET A 7 19.29 3.83 2.87
CA MET A 7 18.05 4.56 2.65
C MET A 7 16.92 3.75 3.31
N GLN A 8 16.60 4.09 4.55
CA GLN A 8 15.50 3.48 5.29
C GLN A 8 14.21 3.89 4.57
N LEU A 9 13.48 2.89 4.08
CA LEU A 9 12.16 3.09 3.51
C LEU A 9 11.17 3.34 4.66
N PRO A 10 10.22 4.29 4.49
CA PRO A 10 9.25 4.56 5.54
C PRO A 10 8.23 3.43 5.66
N SER A 11 7.71 3.26 6.87
CA SER A 11 6.43 2.55 7.06
C SER A 11 5.29 3.55 6.93
N LEU A 12 4.24 3.17 6.21
CA LEU A 12 3.08 4.02 5.94
C LEU A 12 1.84 3.40 6.58
N PHE A 13 1.02 4.25 7.20
CA PHE A 13 -0.35 3.89 7.58
C PHE A 13 -1.30 4.64 6.64
N ILE A 14 -2.03 3.90 5.81
CA ILE A 14 -2.94 4.45 4.80
C ILE A 14 -4.33 3.91 5.08
N SER A 15 -5.31 4.80 5.24
CA SER A 15 -6.73 4.41 5.29
C SER A 15 -7.14 3.85 3.93
N HIS A 16 -7.83 2.71 3.90
CA HIS A 16 -8.28 2.11 2.64
C HIS A 16 -9.42 2.89 1.96
N GLY A 17 -10.06 3.83 2.67
CA GLY A 17 -11.13 4.68 2.15
C GLY A 17 -12.32 3.91 1.58
N ALA A 18 -13.15 4.61 0.81
CA ALA A 18 -14.13 3.98 -0.06
C ALA A 18 -13.43 3.45 -1.33
N PRO A 19 -13.93 2.36 -1.95
CA PRO A 19 -13.37 1.85 -3.20
C PRO A 19 -13.34 2.87 -4.35
N THR A 20 -14.22 3.90 -4.28
CA THR A 20 -14.29 4.98 -5.28
C THR A 20 -13.15 5.99 -5.17
N LEU A 21 -12.31 5.92 -4.12
CA LEU A 21 -11.18 6.83 -3.93
C LEU A 21 -10.22 6.86 -5.14
N ALA A 22 -10.10 5.74 -5.87
CA ALA A 22 -9.27 5.65 -7.07
C ALA A 22 -9.91 6.27 -8.33
N LEU A 23 -11.21 6.61 -8.27
CA LEU A 23 -11.99 7.14 -9.40
C LEU A 23 -12.35 8.62 -9.23
N GLU A 24 -12.45 9.06 -7.98
CA GLU A 24 -12.90 10.40 -7.63
C GLU A 24 -11.73 11.39 -7.51
N ASP A 25 -11.87 12.57 -8.10
CA ASP A 25 -10.96 13.69 -7.84
C ASP A 25 -11.23 14.28 -6.45
N SER A 26 -10.53 13.72 -5.46
CA SER A 26 -10.65 14.09 -4.05
C SER A 26 -9.30 14.60 -3.50
N PRO A 27 -9.31 15.40 -2.41
CA PRO A 27 -8.07 15.79 -1.74
C PRO A 27 -7.19 14.59 -1.34
N THR A 28 -7.80 13.48 -0.94
CA THR A 28 -7.10 12.24 -0.59
C THR A 28 -6.50 11.57 -1.82
N GLY A 29 -7.23 11.47 -2.94
CA GLY A 29 -6.72 10.93 -4.20
C GLY A 29 -5.49 11.70 -4.69
N ARG A 30 -5.59 13.03 -4.77
CA ARG A 30 -4.48 13.90 -5.18
C ARG A 30 -3.25 13.80 -4.27
N PHE A 31 -3.46 13.60 -2.96
CA PHE A 31 -2.35 13.34 -2.04
C PHE A 31 -1.65 12.02 -2.36
N LEU A 32 -2.41 10.94 -2.58
CA LEU A 32 -1.85 9.62 -2.88
C LEU A 32 -1.13 9.60 -4.24
N ASP A 33 -1.62 10.33 -5.23
CA ASP A 33 -0.94 10.51 -6.53
C ASP A 33 0.45 11.14 -6.36
N GLY A 34 0.59 12.09 -5.44
CA GLY A 34 1.87 12.75 -5.12
C GLY A 34 2.79 11.94 -4.21
N LEU A 35 2.25 10.98 -3.44
CA LEU A 35 3.02 10.22 -2.45
C LEU A 35 4.01 9.26 -3.11
N GLY A 36 3.59 8.52 -4.15
CA GLY A 36 4.46 7.56 -4.84
C GLY A 36 5.76 8.18 -5.37
N PRO A 37 5.69 9.28 -6.14
CA PRO A 37 6.87 10.00 -6.63
C PRO A 37 7.80 10.56 -5.55
N ALA A 38 7.28 10.84 -4.35
CA ALA A 38 8.07 11.37 -3.24
C ALA A 38 8.87 10.29 -2.48
N LEU A 39 8.62 9.01 -2.75
CA LEU A 39 9.27 7.89 -2.08
C LEU A 39 10.38 7.29 -2.93
N SER A 40 11.47 6.87 -2.28
CA SER A 40 12.47 6.04 -2.95
C SER A 40 11.88 4.69 -3.34
N ARG A 41 12.26 4.19 -4.52
CA ARG A 41 11.65 2.97 -5.10
C ARG A 41 12.03 1.73 -4.27
N PRO A 42 11.06 1.04 -3.65
CA PRO A 42 11.35 -0.17 -2.91
C PRO A 42 11.60 -1.35 -3.86
N ARG A 43 12.38 -2.35 -3.40
CA ARG A 43 12.52 -3.65 -4.10
C ARG A 43 11.27 -4.52 -3.97
N ALA A 44 10.53 -4.35 -2.87
CA ALA A 44 9.30 -5.05 -2.55
C ALA A 44 8.48 -4.22 -1.56
N ILE A 45 7.15 -4.39 -1.55
CA ILE A 45 6.24 -3.77 -0.59
C ILE A 45 5.58 -4.90 0.20
N LEU A 46 5.58 -4.79 1.53
CA LEU A 46 4.78 -5.62 2.42
C LEU A 46 3.54 -4.83 2.84
N ILE A 47 2.35 -5.40 2.63
CA ILE A 47 1.08 -4.78 2.97
C ILE A 47 0.41 -5.59 4.08
N ALA A 48 0.09 -4.94 5.19
CA ALA A 48 -0.85 -5.45 6.18
C ALA A 48 -2.22 -4.82 5.90
N SER A 49 -3.20 -5.63 5.50
CA SER A 49 -4.54 -5.17 5.11
C SER A 49 -5.57 -5.53 6.18
N ALA A 50 -6.48 -4.59 6.48
CA ALA A 50 -7.61 -4.84 7.37
C ALA A 50 -8.55 -5.95 6.86
N HIS A 51 -8.60 -6.14 5.54
CA HIS A 51 -9.48 -7.10 4.87
C HIS A 51 -8.87 -8.49 4.69
N LEU A 52 -7.55 -8.64 4.93
CA LEU A 52 -6.91 -9.96 4.92
C LEU A 52 -7.04 -10.61 6.31
N THR A 53 -8.17 -11.26 6.55
CA THR A 53 -8.44 -11.95 7.82
C THR A 53 -8.11 -13.44 7.72
N ALA A 54 -7.44 -13.95 8.75
CA ALA A 54 -7.11 -15.36 8.90
C ALA A 54 -7.00 -15.72 10.38
N ALA A 55 -7.24 -16.98 10.74
CA ALA A 55 -7.16 -17.44 12.13
C ALA A 55 -5.73 -17.34 12.71
N HIS A 56 -4.72 -17.40 11.84
CA HIS A 56 -3.29 -17.33 12.16
C HIS A 56 -2.60 -16.37 11.17
N PRO A 57 -1.40 -15.84 11.48
CA PRO A 57 -0.65 -15.02 10.53
C PRO A 57 -0.41 -15.76 9.22
N VAL A 58 -0.79 -15.13 8.10
CA VAL A 58 -0.60 -15.67 6.75
C VAL A 58 0.12 -14.66 5.87
N LEU A 59 0.89 -15.17 4.92
CA LEU A 59 1.51 -14.39 3.86
C LEU A 59 0.95 -14.87 2.53
N THR A 60 0.45 -13.95 1.72
CA THR A 60 0.02 -14.23 0.34
C THR A 60 0.98 -13.56 -0.63
N ALA A 61 1.27 -14.24 -1.73
CA ALA A 61 2.04 -13.71 -2.85
C ALA A 61 1.64 -14.44 -4.12
N ALA A 62 1.37 -13.70 -5.18
CA ALA A 62 1.09 -14.24 -6.51
C ALA A 62 1.68 -13.27 -7.56
N PRO A 63 2.29 -13.76 -8.65
CA PRO A 63 2.77 -12.88 -9.73
C PRO A 63 1.67 -12.03 -10.36
N ALA A 64 0.44 -12.55 -10.39
CA ALA A 64 -0.77 -11.87 -10.82
C ALA A 64 -1.91 -12.29 -9.89
N PRO A 65 -2.10 -11.61 -8.73
CA PRO A 65 -3.19 -11.94 -7.84
C PRO A 65 -4.53 -11.69 -8.54
N ALA A 66 -5.51 -12.55 -8.27
CA ALA A 66 -6.88 -12.30 -8.72
C ALA A 66 -7.41 -11.02 -8.07
N THR A 67 -8.23 -10.25 -8.81
CA THR A 67 -8.93 -9.11 -8.22
C THR A 67 -9.93 -9.60 -7.19
N LEU A 68 -9.74 -9.18 -5.94
CA LEU A 68 -10.67 -9.43 -4.84
C LEU A 68 -11.47 -8.16 -4.60
N HIS A 69 -12.79 -8.29 -4.70
CA HIS A 69 -13.72 -7.21 -4.44
C HIS A 69 -14.30 -7.38 -3.04
N ASP A 70 -13.89 -6.52 -2.12
CA ASP A 70 -14.45 -6.47 -0.78
C ASP A 70 -15.39 -5.26 -0.65
N PHE A 71 -16.64 -5.47 -1.04
CA PHE A 71 -17.72 -4.49 -0.93
C PHE A 71 -18.68 -4.80 0.23
N GLY A 72 -18.38 -5.82 1.02
CA GLY A 72 -19.32 -6.45 1.95
C GLY A 72 -19.05 -6.16 3.42
N GLY A 73 -18.27 -5.11 3.73
CA GLY A 73 -18.08 -4.64 5.11
C GLY A 73 -19.40 -4.48 5.87
#